data_AF-A0A7X8GBH7-F1
#
_entry.id   AF-A0A7X8GBH7-F1
#
_cell.length_a   1.000
_cell.length_b   1.000
_cell.length_c   1.000
_cell.angle_alpha   90.00
_cell.angle_beta   90.00
_cell.angle_gamma   90.00
#
_symmetry.space_group_name_H-M   'P 1'
#
loop_
_entity.id
_entity.type
_entity.pdbx_description
1 polymer ?
#
loop_
_entity_poly.entity_id
_entity_poly.type
_entity_poly.pdbx_seq_one_letter_code
_entity_poly.pdbx_strand_id
1 'polypeptide(L)'
;MEFESSQILLAFALTLFAGLSTGIGSLAALLTKKTNTNFLSVSLGFSAGVMVYISFMELMPGAREVLSDLYLVLSFFGGIAFIAIIDFLIPEDENPHEVHLSEDMQERKRLKRMGIMLALSITIHNFPEGIAAFMSGLRSLDVGIPIALAIAIHNIPEGIAVSVPIYHATGSRKKAFWFSFLSGLAEPLGALVAMLVLFPFWTPQMEGVVMAAVSGIMVFISIDELLPAAGRFGKHHLSIMGFIAGMAVMAVSLLLL
;
A
#
# COMPACT_ATOMS: atom_id res chain seq x y z
N MET A 1 24.93 15.15 3.54
CA MET A 1 25.02 14.84 2.10
C MET A 1 24.46 16.04 1.35
N GLU A 2 25.22 16.64 0.45
CA GLU A 2 24.67 17.62 -0.49
C GLU A 2 24.19 16.85 -1.72
N PHE A 3 22.88 16.83 -1.96
CA PHE A 3 22.29 16.23 -3.15
C PHE A 3 22.01 17.34 -4.16
N GLU A 4 22.17 17.03 -5.44
CA GLU A 4 21.85 17.98 -6.49
C GLU A 4 20.33 18.19 -6.57
N SER A 5 19.90 19.42 -6.88
CA SER A 5 18.47 19.73 -7.07
C SER A 5 17.80 18.83 -8.13
N SER A 6 18.55 18.39 -9.13
CA SER A 6 18.14 17.43 -10.16
C SER A 6 17.78 16.07 -9.57
N GLN A 7 18.60 15.54 -8.66
CA GLN A 7 18.38 14.26 -7.97
C GLN A 7 17.15 14.32 -7.06
N ILE A 8 17.01 15.41 -6.31
CA ILE A 8 15.86 15.64 -5.43
C ILE A 8 14.55 15.68 -6.24
N LEU A 9 14.54 16.45 -7.33
CA LEU A 9 13.37 16.56 -8.21
C LEU A 9 13.01 15.21 -8.83
N LEU A 10 14.00 14.42 -9.26
CA LEU A 10 13.76 13.13 -9.88
C LEU A 10 13.27 12.09 -8.87
N ALA A 11 13.86 12.01 -7.67
CA ALA A 11 13.39 11.13 -6.60
C ALA A 11 11.97 11.47 -6.16
N PHE A 12 11.65 12.76 -6.06
CA PHE A 12 10.29 13.22 -5.78
C PHE A 12 9.33 12.87 -6.92
N ALA A 13 9.74 13.04 -8.18
CA ALA A 13 8.92 12.70 -9.34
C ALA A 13 8.62 11.20 -9.42
N LEU A 14 9.58 10.34 -9.10
CA LEU A 14 9.40 8.89 -9.00
C LEU A 14 8.38 8.54 -7.90
N THR A 15 8.51 9.15 -6.72
CA THR A 15 7.61 8.92 -5.59
C THR A 15 6.20 9.45 -5.87
N LEU A 16 6.10 10.60 -6.53
CA LEU A 16 4.81 11.15 -6.98
C LEU A 16 4.15 10.25 -8.03
N PHE A 17 4.93 9.74 -8.98
CA PHE A 17 4.43 8.79 -9.98
C PHE A 17 3.87 7.52 -9.32
N ALA A 18 4.61 6.97 -8.35
CA ALA A 18 4.17 5.84 -7.55
C ALA A 18 2.84 6.14 -6.84
N GLY A 19 2.73 7.25 -6.11
CA GLY A 19 1.50 7.58 -5.37
C GLY A 19 0.30 7.91 -6.27
N LEU A 20 0.54 8.50 -7.44
CA LEU A 20 -0.53 8.78 -8.41
C LEU A 20 -1.13 7.51 -9.03
N SER A 21 -0.39 6.40 -9.06
CA SER A 21 -0.87 5.14 -9.61
C SER A 21 -2.04 4.54 -8.82
N THR A 22 -2.18 4.87 -7.53
CA THR A 22 -3.37 4.56 -6.72
C THR A 22 -4.62 5.25 -7.31
N GLY A 23 -4.48 6.51 -7.72
CA GLY A 23 -5.53 7.22 -8.46
C GLY A 23 -5.85 6.60 -9.81
N ILE A 24 -4.84 6.12 -10.54
CA ILE A 24 -5.01 5.40 -11.82
C ILE A 24 -5.83 4.12 -11.61
N GLY A 25 -5.50 3.34 -10.58
CA GLY A 25 -6.27 2.15 -10.19
C GLY A 25 -7.73 2.47 -9.90
N SER A 26 -8.00 3.55 -9.16
CA SER A 26 -9.36 4.00 -8.90
C SER A 26 -10.12 4.39 -10.18
N LEU A 27 -9.49 5.14 -11.08
CA LEU A 27 -10.12 5.50 -12.35
C LEU A 27 -10.45 4.26 -13.19
N ALA A 28 -9.52 3.31 -13.28
CA ALA A 28 -9.75 2.04 -13.97
C ALA A 28 -10.96 1.28 -13.38
N ALA A 29 -11.06 1.21 -12.05
CA ALA A 29 -12.21 0.60 -11.37
C ALA A 29 -13.54 1.28 -11.72
N LEU A 30 -13.56 2.62 -11.67
CA LEU A 30 -14.79 3.41 -11.81
C LEU A 30 -15.27 3.57 -13.26
N LEU A 31 -14.39 3.41 -14.24
CA LEU A 31 -14.74 3.38 -15.66
C LEU A 31 -15.37 2.05 -16.07
N THR A 32 -15.13 0.98 -15.31
CA THR A 32 -15.66 -0.34 -15.60
C THR A 32 -17.16 -0.39 -15.26
N LYS A 33 -18.01 -0.71 -16.25
CA LYS A 33 -19.50 -0.67 -16.11
C LYS A 33 -20.07 -1.72 -15.15
N LYS A 34 -19.32 -2.77 -14.86
CA LYS A 34 -19.66 -3.81 -13.88
C LYS A 34 -18.44 -4.07 -13.02
N THR A 35 -18.55 -3.81 -11.73
CA THR A 35 -17.58 -4.29 -10.75
C THR A 35 -17.81 -5.77 -10.53
N ASN A 36 -16.94 -6.58 -11.12
CA ASN A 36 -16.96 -8.02 -10.96
C ASN A 36 -16.26 -8.37 -9.64
N THR A 37 -16.97 -8.97 -8.70
CA THR A 37 -16.40 -9.31 -7.39
C THR A 37 -15.27 -10.34 -7.51
N ASN A 38 -15.26 -11.16 -8.56
CA ASN A 38 -14.11 -12.01 -8.89
C ASN A 38 -12.89 -11.20 -9.33
N PHE A 39 -13.09 -10.12 -10.11
CA PHE A 39 -11.98 -9.22 -10.49
C PHE A 39 -11.42 -8.54 -9.24
N LEU A 40 -12.28 -8.04 -8.35
CA LEU A 40 -11.84 -7.45 -7.08
C LEU A 40 -11.06 -8.45 -6.22
N SER A 41 -11.55 -9.69 -6.12
CA SER A 41 -10.86 -10.77 -5.40
C SER A 41 -9.47 -11.08 -5.98
N VAL A 42 -9.36 -11.15 -7.31
CA VAL A 42 -8.06 -11.35 -7.99
C VAL A 42 -7.15 -10.14 -7.77
N SER A 43 -7.64 -8.91 -7.91
CA SER A 43 -6.84 -7.68 -7.74
C SER A 43 -6.33 -7.54 -6.31
N LEU A 44 -7.16 -7.79 -5.30
CA LEU A 44 -6.75 -7.76 -3.89
C LEU A 44 -5.72 -8.85 -3.56
N GLY A 45 -5.95 -10.07 -4.07
CA GLY A 45 -4.96 -11.14 -3.95
C GLY A 45 -3.64 -10.76 -4.61
N PHE A 46 -3.69 -10.22 -5.83
CA PHE A 46 -2.52 -9.74 -6.58
C PHE A 46 -1.73 -8.68 -5.81
N SER A 47 -2.41 -7.67 -5.25
CA SER A 47 -1.80 -6.65 -4.39
C SER A 47 -1.04 -7.29 -3.21
N ALA A 48 -1.70 -8.15 -2.45
CA ALA A 48 -1.07 -8.86 -1.33
C ALA A 48 0.15 -9.69 -1.77
N GLY A 49 0.08 -10.33 -2.94
CA GLY A 49 1.19 -11.10 -3.51
C GLY A 49 2.39 -10.21 -3.86
N VAL A 50 2.14 -9.07 -4.49
CA VAL A 50 3.18 -8.07 -4.80
C VAL A 50 3.84 -7.57 -3.51
N MET A 51 3.05 -7.12 -2.55
CA MET A 51 3.54 -6.53 -1.29
C MET A 51 4.38 -7.52 -0.48
N VAL A 52 3.94 -8.78 -0.36
CA VAL A 52 4.70 -9.84 0.32
C VAL A 52 5.99 -10.16 -0.45
N TYR A 53 5.95 -10.21 -1.78
CA TYR A 53 7.15 -10.51 -2.56
C TYR A 53 8.20 -9.40 -2.45
N ILE A 54 7.82 -8.14 -2.66
CA ILE A 54 8.71 -6.97 -2.52
C ILE A 54 9.31 -6.90 -1.12
N SER A 55 8.49 -7.14 -0.09
CA SER A 55 8.93 -7.16 1.31
C SER A 55 10.16 -8.05 1.52
N PHE A 56 10.10 -9.30 1.07
CA PHE A 56 11.19 -10.25 1.32
C PHE A 56 12.30 -10.26 0.26
N MET A 57 11.99 -9.85 -0.97
CA MET A 57 12.92 -9.96 -2.10
C MET A 57 13.63 -8.65 -2.43
N GLU A 58 13.13 -7.51 -1.96
CA GLU A 58 13.71 -6.18 -2.22
C GLU A 58 14.01 -5.43 -0.91
N LEU A 59 12.98 -5.17 -0.09
CA LEU A 59 13.13 -4.30 1.09
C LEU A 59 13.99 -4.92 2.19
N MET A 60 13.73 -6.18 2.55
CA MET A 60 14.49 -6.88 3.58
C MET A 60 15.97 -7.09 3.19
N PRO A 61 16.29 -7.51 1.94
CA PRO A 61 17.67 -7.53 1.47
C PRO A 61 18.35 -6.16 1.52
N GLY A 62 17.69 -5.10 1.06
CA GLY A 62 18.25 -3.74 1.11
C GLY A 62 18.53 -3.26 2.53
N ALA A 63 17.60 -3.51 3.47
CA ALA A 63 17.79 -3.20 4.88
C ALA A 63 18.97 -4.00 5.50
N ARG A 64 19.17 -5.24 5.05
CA ARG A 64 20.25 -6.12 5.53
C ARG A 64 21.65 -5.65 5.11
N GLU A 65 21.78 -4.87 4.04
CA GLU A 65 23.08 -4.29 3.64
C GLU A 65 23.64 -3.33 4.70
N VAL A 66 22.76 -2.70 5.49
CA VAL A 66 23.10 -1.57 6.38
C VAL A 66 22.79 -1.84 7.86
N LEU A 67 22.06 -2.91 8.17
CA LEU A 67 21.71 -3.32 9.54
C LEU A 67 22.32 -4.67 9.93
N SER A 68 22.65 -4.82 11.22
CA SER A 68 22.89 -6.16 11.79
C SER A 68 21.60 -6.97 11.84
N ASP A 69 21.70 -8.30 11.82
CA ASP A 69 20.53 -9.20 11.87
C ASP A 69 19.56 -8.90 13.04
N LEU A 70 20.06 -8.48 14.22
CA LEU A 70 19.20 -8.11 15.36
C LEU A 70 18.33 -6.88 15.05
N TYR A 71 18.95 -5.77 14.60
CA TYR A 71 18.21 -4.55 14.24
C TYR A 71 17.28 -4.77 13.05
N LEU A 72 17.65 -5.63 12.09
CA LEU A 72 16.78 -6.00 10.98
C LEU A 72 15.48 -6.66 11.49
N VAL A 73 15.61 -7.68 12.33
CA VAL A 73 14.46 -8.40 12.92
C VAL A 73 13.62 -7.48 13.80
N LEU A 74 14.25 -6.67 14.67
CA LEU A 74 13.54 -5.73 15.53
C LEU A 74 12.77 -4.67 14.73
N SER A 75 13.34 -4.18 13.63
CA SER A 75 12.68 -3.17 12.79
C SER A 75 11.51 -3.78 12.02
N PHE A 76 11.66 -4.99 11.48
CA PHE A 76 10.57 -5.71 10.81
C PHE A 76 9.39 -5.98 11.74
N PHE A 77 9.63 -6.59 12.89
CA PHE A 77 8.55 -6.83 13.87
C PHE A 77 8.06 -5.55 14.54
N GLY A 78 8.91 -4.52 14.64
CA GLY A 78 8.54 -3.19 15.07
C GLY A 78 7.53 -2.54 14.11
N GLY A 79 7.73 -2.69 12.80
CA GLY A 79 6.77 -2.28 11.78
C GLY A 79 5.43 -3.00 11.91
N ILE A 80 5.45 -4.33 12.08
CA ILE A 80 4.24 -5.13 12.35
C ILE A 80 3.52 -4.62 13.60
N ALA A 81 4.25 -4.46 14.71
CA ALA A 81 3.66 -4.00 15.96
C ALA A 81 3.06 -2.59 15.82
N PHE A 82 3.74 -1.69 15.11
CA PHE A 82 3.26 -0.34 14.86
C PHE A 82 1.91 -0.33 14.12
N ILE A 83 1.81 -1.05 12.99
CA ILE A 83 0.54 -1.09 12.24
C ILE A 83 -0.55 -1.85 12.99
N ALA A 84 -0.21 -2.92 13.71
CA ALA A 84 -1.17 -3.67 14.52
C ALA A 84 -1.75 -2.82 15.68
N ILE A 85 -0.93 -1.96 16.30
CA ILE A 85 -1.41 -1.01 17.31
C ILE A 85 -2.37 -0.01 16.68
N ILE A 86 -2.02 0.53 15.51
CA ILE A 86 -2.90 1.47 14.79
C ILE A 86 -4.23 0.80 14.45
N ASP A 87 -4.19 -0.39 13.87
CA ASP A 87 -5.39 -1.15 13.50
C ASP A 87 -6.27 -1.41 14.73
N PHE A 88 -5.68 -1.85 15.84
CA PHE A 88 -6.39 -2.05 17.11
C PHE A 88 -7.01 -0.77 17.69
N LEU A 89 -6.39 0.39 17.47
CA LEU A 89 -6.89 1.68 17.97
C LEU A 89 -8.06 2.22 17.13
N ILE A 90 -8.27 1.72 15.91
CA ILE A 90 -9.40 2.13 15.09
C ILE A 90 -10.64 1.37 15.60
N PRO A 91 -11.62 2.06 16.23
CA PRO A 91 -12.72 1.38 16.88
C PRO A 91 -13.50 0.52 15.89
N GLU A 92 -13.71 -0.75 16.23
CA GLU A 92 -14.75 -1.50 15.56
C GLU A 92 -16.10 -0.98 16.03
N ASP A 93 -16.68 -0.01 15.33
CA ASP A 93 -18.06 0.42 15.58
C ASP A 93 -19.03 -0.71 15.21
N GLU A 94 -19.16 -1.71 16.08
CA GLU A 94 -20.38 -2.49 16.21
C GLU A 94 -21.35 -1.64 17.00
N ASN A 95 -22.23 -0.92 16.32
CA ASN A 95 -23.37 -0.31 16.98
C ASN A 95 -24.51 -1.34 17.00
N PRO A 96 -24.74 -2.07 18.11
CA PRO A 96 -25.72 -3.18 18.16
C PRO A 96 -27.15 -2.64 18.35
N HIS A 97 -27.32 -1.32 18.34
CA HIS A 97 -28.56 -0.62 18.63
C HIS A 97 -28.99 0.28 17.47
N GLU A 98 -29.12 -0.29 16.27
CA GLU A 98 -29.86 0.35 15.19
C GLU A 98 -31.00 -0.53 14.70
N VAL A 99 -32.20 -0.09 15.09
CA VAL A 99 -33.55 -0.46 14.66
C VAL A 99 -33.58 -1.07 13.25
N HIS A 100 -34.02 -2.33 13.14
CA HIS A 100 -34.49 -3.04 11.94
C HIS A 100 -34.12 -2.41 10.58
N LEU A 101 -32.83 -2.33 10.28
CA LEU A 101 -32.37 -1.97 8.93
C LEU A 101 -32.57 -3.18 8.01
N SER A 102 -33.01 -2.95 6.78
CA SER A 102 -33.05 -4.02 5.76
C SER A 102 -31.63 -4.58 5.53
N GLU A 103 -31.54 -5.86 5.15
CA GLU A 103 -30.26 -6.53 4.86
C GLU A 103 -29.39 -5.72 3.88
N ASP A 104 -30.00 -5.13 2.84
CA ASP A 104 -29.35 -4.23 1.88
C ASP A 104 -28.69 -3.00 2.53
N MET A 105 -29.31 -2.43 3.57
CA MET A 105 -28.76 -1.24 4.24
C MET A 105 -27.59 -1.62 5.15
N GLN A 106 -27.65 -2.78 5.80
CA GLN A 106 -26.54 -3.32 6.59
C GLN A 106 -25.33 -3.63 5.69
N GLU A 107 -25.56 -4.23 4.52
CA GLU A 107 -24.50 -4.51 3.54
C GLU A 107 -23.81 -3.23 3.05
N ARG A 108 -24.59 -2.20 2.69
CA ARG A 108 -24.03 -0.90 2.28
C ARG A 108 -23.20 -0.24 3.39
N LYS A 109 -23.64 -0.31 4.65
CA LYS A 109 -22.87 0.21 5.79
C LYS A 109 -21.55 -0.54 5.95
N ARG A 110 -21.59 -1.87 5.87
CA ARG A 110 -20.39 -2.73 5.95
C ARG A 110 -19.38 -2.41 4.84
N LEU A 111 -19.84 -2.31 3.59
CA LEU A 111 -18.98 -1.95 2.45
C LEU A 111 -18.39 -0.55 2.60
N LYS A 112 -19.17 0.43 3.05
CA LYS A 112 -18.68 1.79 3.29
C LYS A 112 -17.57 1.79 4.35
N ARG A 113 -17.82 1.13 5.48
CA ARG A 113 -16.87 1.03 6.60
C ARG A 113 -15.57 0.39 6.12
N MET A 114 -15.65 -0.77 5.48
CA MET A 114 -14.48 -1.45 4.94
C MET A 114 -13.70 -0.60 3.93
N GLY A 115 -14.38 0.13 3.03
CA GLY A 115 -13.69 1.01 2.08
C GLY A 115 -12.98 2.19 2.75
N ILE A 116 -13.56 2.76 3.82
CA ILE A 116 -12.93 3.81 4.64
C ILE A 116 -11.73 3.26 5.41
N MET A 117 -11.88 2.09 6.02
CA MET A 117 -10.79 1.40 6.73
C MET A 117 -9.62 1.13 5.80
N LEU A 118 -9.87 0.53 4.63
CA LEU A 118 -8.83 0.30 3.62
C LEU A 118 -8.16 1.60 3.19
N ALA A 119 -8.93 2.69 2.97
CA ALA A 119 -8.34 3.98 2.62
C ALA A 119 -7.40 4.50 3.71
N LEU A 120 -7.78 4.34 4.98
CA LEU A 120 -6.98 4.76 6.13
C LEU A 120 -5.72 3.90 6.27
N SER A 121 -5.86 2.58 6.26
CA SER A 121 -4.74 1.64 6.32
C SER A 121 -3.76 1.84 5.18
N ILE A 122 -4.26 2.07 3.96
CA ILE A 122 -3.45 2.43 2.78
C ILE A 122 -2.71 3.74 2.98
N THR A 123 -3.40 4.79 3.43
CA THR A 123 -2.75 6.07 3.74
C THR A 123 -1.60 5.91 4.74
N ILE A 124 -1.79 5.09 5.77
CA ILE A 124 -0.82 4.92 6.86
C ILE A 124 0.43 4.18 6.39
N HIS A 125 0.33 3.20 5.48
CA HIS A 125 1.52 2.50 4.98
C HIS A 125 2.17 3.17 3.77
N ASN A 126 1.39 3.83 2.90
CA ASN A 126 1.93 4.60 1.78
C ASN A 126 2.84 5.73 2.28
N PHE A 127 2.62 6.25 3.50
CA PHE A 127 3.48 7.29 4.05
C PHE A 127 4.92 6.82 4.30
N PRO A 128 5.18 5.77 5.11
CA PRO A 128 6.52 5.15 5.23
C PRO A 128 7.11 4.69 3.89
N GLU A 129 6.28 4.17 3.00
CA GLU A 129 6.71 3.71 1.67
C GLU A 129 7.18 4.87 0.78
N GLY A 130 6.50 6.01 0.81
CA GLY A 130 6.95 7.22 0.12
C GLY A 130 8.27 7.77 0.64
N ILE A 131 8.53 7.63 1.95
CA ILE A 131 9.85 7.93 2.53
C ILE A 131 10.90 6.99 1.92
N ALA A 132 10.64 5.68 1.94
CA ALA A 132 11.58 4.69 1.40
C ALA A 132 11.87 4.93 -0.10
N ALA A 133 10.84 5.10 -0.92
CA ALA A 133 10.96 5.36 -2.35
C ALA A 133 11.79 6.61 -2.66
N PHE A 134 11.51 7.70 -1.95
CA PHE A 134 12.22 8.97 -2.12
C PHE A 134 13.70 8.82 -1.75
N MET A 135 14.00 8.18 -0.63
CA MET A 135 15.37 8.00 -0.16
C MET A 135 16.17 7.06 -1.07
N SER A 136 15.56 5.98 -1.57
CA SER A 136 16.17 5.11 -2.57
C SER A 136 16.46 5.84 -3.88
N GLY A 137 15.54 6.70 -4.35
CA GLY A 137 15.75 7.55 -5.53
C GLY A 137 16.87 8.59 -5.37
N LEU A 138 17.09 9.08 -4.15
CA LEU A 138 18.22 9.96 -3.84
C LEU A 138 19.56 9.23 -3.85
N ARG A 139 19.58 7.95 -3.45
CA ARG A 139 20.80 7.12 -3.43
C ARG A 139 21.29 6.81 -4.84
N SER A 140 20.44 6.21 -5.68
CA SER A 140 20.76 5.92 -7.08
C SER A 140 19.50 5.65 -7.89
N LEU A 141 19.52 6.02 -9.17
CA LEU A 141 18.40 5.71 -10.08
C LEU A 141 18.28 4.23 -10.38
N ASP A 142 19.41 3.50 -10.34
CA ASP A 142 19.44 2.05 -10.51
C ASP A 142 18.66 1.31 -9.41
N VAL A 143 18.46 1.93 -8.24
CA VAL A 143 17.64 1.37 -7.14
C VAL A 143 16.27 2.05 -7.07
N GLY A 144 16.23 3.38 -7.23
CA GLY A 144 15.00 4.16 -7.11
C GLY A 144 13.97 3.89 -8.21
N ILE A 145 14.39 3.68 -9.47
CA ILE A 145 13.46 3.40 -10.57
C ILE A 145 12.78 2.02 -10.36
N PRO A 146 13.52 0.93 -10.08
CA PRO A 146 12.92 -0.36 -9.80
C PRO A 146 11.90 -0.32 -8.65
N ILE A 147 12.26 0.32 -7.54
CA ILE A 147 11.38 0.47 -6.38
C ILE A 147 10.14 1.28 -6.77
N ALA A 148 10.27 2.45 -7.39
CA ALA A 148 9.12 3.27 -7.77
C ALA A 148 8.16 2.55 -8.74
N LEU A 149 8.69 1.73 -9.67
CA LEU A 149 7.87 0.89 -10.55
C LEU A 149 7.16 -0.22 -9.78
N ALA A 150 7.86 -0.88 -8.86
CA ALA A 150 7.30 -1.92 -8.00
C ALA A 150 6.17 -1.38 -7.12
N ILE A 151 6.34 -0.16 -6.60
CA ILE A 151 5.31 0.57 -5.84
C ILE A 151 4.11 0.88 -6.73
N ALA A 152 4.37 1.48 -7.90
CA ALA A 152 3.31 1.81 -8.85
C ALA A 152 2.47 0.59 -9.27
N ILE A 153 3.08 -0.59 -9.41
CA ILE A 153 2.39 -1.81 -9.84
C ILE A 153 1.37 -2.29 -8.79
N HIS A 154 1.64 -2.19 -7.49
CA HIS A 154 0.66 -2.63 -6.47
C HIS A 154 -0.32 -1.55 -6.02
N ASN A 155 0.07 -0.29 -6.12
CA ASN A 155 -0.81 0.84 -5.87
C ASN A 155 -2.04 0.84 -6.79
N ILE A 156 -1.91 0.36 -8.03
CA ILE A 156 -3.06 0.21 -8.94
C ILE A 156 -4.14 -0.71 -8.34
N PRO A 157 -3.86 -1.97 -7.96
CA PRO A 157 -4.76 -2.81 -7.19
C PRO A 157 -5.35 -2.18 -5.93
N GLU A 158 -4.56 -1.43 -5.15
CA GLU A 158 -5.04 -0.74 -3.94
C GLU A 158 -6.05 0.36 -4.28
N GLY A 159 -5.82 1.09 -5.36
CA GLY A 159 -6.77 2.07 -5.84
C GLY A 159 -8.12 1.46 -6.19
N ILE A 160 -8.11 0.25 -6.75
CA ILE A 160 -9.31 -0.56 -7.00
C ILE A 160 -9.93 -1.00 -5.65
N ALA A 161 -9.11 -1.49 -4.71
CA ALA A 161 -9.50 -1.98 -3.40
C ALA A 161 -10.29 -0.95 -2.58
N VAL A 162 -9.86 0.31 -2.59
CA VAL A 162 -10.51 1.41 -1.86
C VAL A 162 -11.77 1.87 -2.59
N SER A 163 -11.68 2.10 -3.90
CA SER A 163 -12.73 2.78 -4.64
C SER A 163 -13.98 1.93 -4.87
N VAL A 164 -13.82 0.62 -5.09
CA VAL A 164 -14.93 -0.31 -5.36
C VAL A 164 -15.95 -0.40 -4.19
N PRO A 165 -15.56 -0.74 -2.94
CA PRO A 165 -16.50 -0.81 -1.82
C PRO A 165 -17.17 0.55 -1.53
N ILE A 166 -16.43 1.66 -1.64
CA ILE A 166 -16.99 3.01 -1.45
C ILE A 166 -18.03 3.32 -2.53
N TYR A 167 -17.75 2.97 -3.79
CA TYR A 167 -18.69 3.16 -4.89
C TYR A 167 -19.96 2.32 -4.69
N HIS A 168 -19.83 1.04 -4.34
CA HIS A 168 -21.00 0.18 -4.08
C HIS A 168 -21.85 0.66 -2.91
N ALA A 169 -21.21 1.16 -1.86
CA ALA A 169 -21.94 1.67 -0.70
C ALA A 169 -22.63 3.01 -0.96
N THR A 170 -21.97 3.92 -1.69
CA THR A 170 -22.39 5.33 -1.80
C THR A 170 -23.03 5.71 -3.13
N GLY A 171 -22.84 4.91 -4.18
CA GLY A 171 -23.19 5.23 -5.57
C GLY A 171 -22.37 6.36 -6.19
N SER A 172 -21.41 6.96 -5.46
CA SER A 172 -20.70 8.15 -5.90
C SER A 172 -19.29 7.83 -6.38
N ARG A 173 -19.07 7.90 -7.69
CA ARG A 173 -17.74 7.76 -8.31
C ARG A 173 -16.76 8.80 -7.79
N LYS A 174 -17.23 10.04 -7.58
CA LYS A 174 -16.41 11.14 -7.05
C LYS A 174 -15.90 10.81 -5.65
N LYS A 175 -16.75 10.30 -4.74
CA LYS A 175 -16.32 9.90 -3.40
C LYS A 175 -15.29 8.77 -3.49
N ALA A 176 -15.61 7.71 -4.22
CA ALA A 176 -14.72 6.57 -4.40
C ALA A 176 -13.33 6.96 -4.92
N PHE A 177 -13.28 7.86 -5.92
CA PHE A 177 -12.02 8.40 -6.44
C PHE A 177 -11.25 9.18 -5.39
N TRP A 178 -11.88 10.13 -4.68
CA TRP A 178 -11.15 10.96 -3.73
C TRP A 178 -10.61 10.19 -2.53
N PHE A 179 -11.33 9.19 -2.02
CA PHE A 179 -10.80 8.36 -0.94
C PHE A 179 -9.52 7.61 -1.36
N SER A 180 -9.52 7.03 -2.57
CA SER A 180 -8.35 6.32 -3.09
C SER A 180 -7.23 7.26 -3.53
N PHE A 181 -7.55 8.38 -4.17
CA PHE A 181 -6.55 9.34 -4.62
C PHE A 181 -5.84 9.99 -3.44
N LEU A 182 -6.57 10.35 -2.38
CA LEU A 182 -5.97 10.94 -1.18
C LEU A 182 -5.08 9.94 -0.43
N SER A 183 -5.41 8.64 -0.43
CA SER A 183 -4.53 7.65 0.19
C SER A 183 -3.21 7.53 -0.56
N GLY A 184 -3.23 7.55 -1.90
CA GLY A 184 -2.01 7.56 -2.72
C GLY A 184 -1.15 8.83 -2.56
N LEU A 185 -1.73 9.97 -2.20
CA LEU A 185 -0.96 11.19 -1.90
C LEU A 185 -0.12 11.09 -0.61
N ALA A 186 -0.30 10.04 0.20
CA ALA A 186 0.53 9.80 1.37
C ALA A 186 2.01 9.55 1.00
N GLU A 187 2.28 8.96 -0.18
CA GLU A 187 3.65 8.75 -0.66
C GLU A 187 4.43 10.04 -0.93
N PRO A 188 3.96 10.95 -1.82
CA PRO A 188 4.66 12.22 -2.03
C PRO A 188 4.66 13.10 -0.77
N LEU A 189 3.69 12.93 0.14
CA LEU A 189 3.72 13.58 1.45
C LEU A 189 4.86 13.02 2.33
N GLY A 190 5.04 11.70 2.33
CA GLY A 190 6.17 11.02 2.98
C GLY A 190 7.51 11.53 2.45
N ALA A 191 7.66 11.61 1.13
CA ALA A 191 8.84 12.19 0.47
C ALA A 191 9.10 13.64 0.91
N LEU A 192 8.06 14.46 0.99
CA LEU A 192 8.18 15.85 1.43
C LEU A 192 8.62 15.95 2.89
N VAL A 193 8.06 15.12 3.77
CA VAL A 193 8.46 15.08 5.18
C VAL A 193 9.90 14.58 5.31
N ALA A 194 10.30 13.57 4.53
CA ALA A 194 11.68 13.10 4.48
C ALA A 194 12.64 14.22 4.07
N MET A 195 12.31 14.96 3.02
CA MET A 195 13.09 16.09 2.51
C MET A 195 13.22 17.24 3.51
N LEU A 196 12.12 17.65 4.16
CA LEU A 196 12.10 18.85 5.00
C LEU A 196 12.54 18.60 6.43
N VAL A 197 12.30 17.40 6.96
CA VAL A 197 12.46 17.10 8.39
C VAL A 197 13.54 16.06 8.63
N LEU A 198 13.55 14.97 7.85
CA LEU A 198 14.40 13.82 8.14
C LEU A 198 15.80 13.92 7.54
N PHE A 199 15.94 14.69 6.45
CA PHE A 199 17.18 14.82 5.69
C PHE A 199 18.43 15.16 6.51
N PRO A 200 18.39 16.09 7.49
CA PRO A 200 19.57 16.41 8.30
C PRO A 200 20.02 15.27 9.21
N PHE A 201 19.12 14.33 9.49
CA PHE A 201 19.33 13.22 10.42
C PHE A 201 19.44 11.87 9.69
N TRP A 202 19.20 11.82 8.38
CA TRP A 202 19.10 10.56 7.65
C TRP A 202 20.44 9.85 7.55
N THR A 203 20.47 8.61 8.05
CA THR A 203 21.65 7.73 8.02
C THR A 203 21.29 6.44 7.29
N PRO A 204 22.29 5.69 6.75
CA PRO A 204 22.04 4.37 6.18
C PRO A 204 21.34 3.42 7.15
N GLN A 205 21.63 3.52 8.46
CA GLN A 205 20.95 2.72 9.47
C GLN A 205 19.47 3.10 9.60
N MET A 206 19.14 4.39 9.55
CA MET A 206 17.74 4.83 9.56
C MET A 206 17.00 4.35 8.30
N GLU A 207 17.65 4.40 7.14
CA GLU A 207 17.11 3.85 5.90
C GLU A 207 16.76 2.36 6.05
N GLY A 208 17.71 1.55 6.53
CA GLY A 208 17.46 0.13 6.76
C GLY A 208 16.35 -0.13 7.78
N VAL A 209 16.27 0.67 8.85
CA VAL A 209 15.18 0.56 9.84
C VAL A 209 13.83 0.85 9.18
N VAL A 210 13.75 1.91 8.37
CA VAL A 210 12.51 2.27 7.65
C VAL A 210 12.15 1.20 6.63
N MET A 211 13.07 0.70 5.81
CA MET A 211 12.81 -0.36 4.84
C MET A 211 12.32 -1.65 5.50
N ALA A 212 12.97 -2.09 6.58
CA ALA A 212 12.57 -3.28 7.32
C ALA A 212 11.20 -3.08 8.01
N ALA A 213 10.94 -1.91 8.60
CA ALA A 213 9.65 -1.59 9.18
C ALA A 213 8.53 -1.55 8.13
N VAL A 214 8.75 -0.91 6.97
CA VAL A 214 7.83 -0.89 5.83
C VAL A 214 7.53 -2.32 5.38
N SER A 215 8.56 -3.17 5.25
CA SER A 215 8.36 -4.59 4.91
C SER A 215 7.47 -5.30 5.93
N GLY A 216 7.66 -5.07 7.23
CA GLY A 216 6.79 -5.62 8.27
C GLY A 216 5.34 -5.15 8.14
N ILE A 217 5.14 -3.85 7.91
CA ILE A 217 3.81 -3.24 7.70
C ILE A 217 3.11 -3.87 6.49
N MET A 218 3.81 -3.96 5.34
CA MET A 218 3.26 -4.54 4.11
C MET A 218 2.86 -6.00 4.28
N VAL A 219 3.67 -6.80 4.99
CA VAL A 219 3.35 -8.20 5.31
C VAL A 219 2.10 -8.29 6.19
N PHE A 220 2.00 -7.47 7.23
CA PHE A 220 0.82 -7.45 8.10
C PHE A 220 -0.45 -7.10 7.32
N ILE A 221 -0.45 -5.99 6.58
CA ILE A 221 -1.61 -5.52 5.80
C ILE A 221 -2.03 -6.55 4.73
N SER A 222 -1.05 -7.19 4.08
CA SER A 222 -1.34 -8.25 3.11
C SER A 222 -2.10 -9.42 3.72
N ILE A 223 -1.74 -9.82 4.94
CA ILE A 223 -2.31 -10.98 5.63
C ILE A 223 -3.62 -10.64 6.35
N ASP A 224 -3.68 -9.48 7.02
CA ASP A 224 -4.78 -9.11 7.90
C ASP A 224 -5.93 -8.42 7.13
N GLU A 225 -5.59 -7.62 6.11
CA GLU A 225 -6.58 -6.83 5.39
C GLU A 225 -6.86 -7.39 3.99
N LEU A 226 -5.83 -7.48 3.14
CA LEU A 226 -6.01 -7.70 1.70
C LEU A 226 -6.44 -9.13 1.37
N LEU A 227 -5.76 -10.16 1.91
CA LEU A 227 -6.12 -11.56 1.67
C LEU A 227 -7.53 -11.90 2.20
N PRO A 228 -7.91 -11.51 3.44
CA PRO A 228 -9.26 -11.71 3.94
C PRO A 228 -10.30 -10.94 3.14
N ALA A 229 -10.03 -9.70 2.73
CA ALA A 229 -10.92 -8.94 1.85
C ALA A 229 -11.10 -9.64 0.49
N ALA A 230 -10.02 -10.14 -0.10
CA ALA A 230 -10.05 -10.87 -1.37
C ALA A 230 -10.94 -12.13 -1.27
N GLY A 231 -10.86 -12.85 -0.14
CA GLY A 231 -11.68 -14.03 0.14
C GLY A 231 -13.16 -13.71 0.41
N ARG A 232 -13.47 -12.53 0.95
CA ARG A 232 -14.87 -12.08 1.17
C ARG A 232 -15.57 -11.71 -0.13
N PHE A 233 -14.86 -11.13 -1.09
CA PHE A 233 -15.46 -10.65 -2.33
C PHE A 233 -15.60 -11.71 -3.42
N GLY A 234 -14.71 -12.70 -3.48
CA GLY A 234 -14.74 -13.71 -4.53
C GLY A 234 -14.43 -15.11 -4.03
N LYS A 235 -14.22 -16.03 -4.97
CA LYS A 235 -13.86 -17.40 -4.63
C LYS A 235 -12.45 -17.44 -4.05
N HIS A 236 -12.27 -18.18 -2.95
CA HIS A 236 -10.96 -18.34 -2.31
C HIS A 236 -9.85 -18.76 -3.29
N HIS A 237 -10.11 -19.62 -4.26
CA HIS A 237 -9.07 -20.01 -5.24
C HIS A 237 -8.63 -18.83 -6.13
N LEU A 238 -9.52 -17.90 -6.44
CA LEU A 238 -9.19 -16.73 -7.27
C LEU A 238 -8.31 -15.73 -6.52
N SER A 239 -8.54 -15.53 -5.22
CA SER A 239 -7.66 -14.68 -4.42
C SER A 239 -6.25 -15.25 -4.34
N ILE A 240 -6.10 -16.57 -4.15
CA ILE A 240 -4.80 -17.25 -4.14
C ILE A 240 -4.12 -17.21 -5.51
N MET A 241 -4.87 -17.41 -6.60
CA MET A 241 -4.32 -17.24 -7.95
C MET A 241 -3.84 -15.81 -8.20
N GLY A 242 -4.60 -14.81 -7.74
CA GLY A 242 -4.19 -13.41 -7.76
C GLY A 242 -2.88 -13.21 -7.01
N PHE A 243 -2.80 -13.72 -5.77
CA PHE A 243 -1.60 -13.66 -4.93
C PHE A 243 -0.36 -14.24 -5.62
N ILE A 244 -0.45 -15.47 -6.13
CA ILE A 244 0.65 -16.11 -6.84
C ILE A 244 1.03 -15.32 -8.10
N ALA A 245 0.05 -14.82 -8.85
CA ALA A 245 0.30 -14.00 -10.03
C ALA A 245 1.00 -12.67 -9.67
N GLY A 246 0.63 -12.03 -8.57
CA GLY A 246 1.29 -10.83 -8.04
C GLY A 246 2.75 -11.08 -7.70
N MET A 247 3.02 -12.17 -6.97
CA MET A 247 4.40 -12.59 -6.69
C MET A 247 5.19 -12.85 -7.97
N ALA A 248 4.61 -13.55 -8.94
CA ALA A 248 5.27 -13.88 -10.19
C ALA A 248 5.58 -12.64 -11.06
N VAL A 249 4.64 -11.70 -11.15
CA VAL A 249 4.87 -10.43 -11.86
C VAL A 249 6.01 -9.68 -11.20
N MET A 250 6.03 -9.56 -9.87
CA MET A 250 7.14 -8.89 -9.21
C MET A 250 8.46 -9.61 -9.35
N ALA A 251 8.47 -10.94 -9.28
CA ALA A 251 9.66 -11.73 -9.52
C ALA A 251 10.27 -11.41 -10.89
N VAL A 252 9.44 -11.37 -11.92
CA VAL A 252 9.88 -11.02 -13.28
C VAL A 252 10.31 -9.56 -13.35
N SER A 253 9.58 -8.63 -12.75
CA SER A 253 9.95 -7.21 -12.72
C SER A 253 11.33 -7.00 -12.11
N LEU A 254 11.60 -7.57 -10.92
CA LEU A 254 12.90 -7.44 -10.25
C LEU A 254 14.05 -8.13 -11.00
N LEU A 255 13.77 -9.08 -11.92
CA LEU A 255 14.80 -9.71 -12.77
C LEU A 255 15.11 -8.89 -14.02
N LEU A 256 14.18 -8.05 -14.47
CA LEU A 256 14.31 -7.24 -15.69
C LEU A 256 14.89 -5.85 -15.42
N LEU A 257 14.97 -5.47 -14.15
CA LEU A 257 15.44 -4.21 -13.62
C LEU A 257 16.86 -4.37 -13.08
#